data_AF-A0A7Y6UXT1-F1
#
_entry.id   AF-A0A7Y6UXT1-F1
#
_cell.length_a   1.000
_cell.length_b   1.000
_cell.length_c   1.000
_cell.angle_alpha   90.00
_cell.angle_beta   90.00
_cell.angle_gamma   90.00
#
_symmetry.space_group_name_H-M   'P 1'
#
loop_
_entity.id
_entity.type
_entity.pdbx_description
1 polymer ?
#
loop_
_entity_poly.entity_id
_entity_poly.type
_entity_poly.pdbx_seq_one_letter_code
_entity_poly.pdbx_strand_id
1 'polypeptide(L)'
;MTAQDRTLYFVLLRAFDRMSAALTRNNLSPPKQVPKFLDIAWKVLGEDPPSTVSTSLMEEVFDAHIVDEQDAGSEEILLNMYLYALSDFCMYFESGESNSLEAAQSAILDFYDFLASQRYLADSKGGQAVVLTEADEAAIKNDPEFSAEIRSQEADWTEARSIGDWALVAQLR
;
A
#
# COMPACT_ATOMS: atom_id res chain seq x y z
N MET A 1 -3.63 20.24 -3.65
CA MET A 1 -3.19 19.36 -2.57
C MET A 1 -3.14 20.15 -1.28
N THR A 2 -3.86 19.72 -0.24
CA THR A 2 -3.76 20.35 1.09
C THR A 2 -2.49 19.90 1.81
N ALA A 3 -2.11 20.54 2.92
CA ALA A 3 -0.98 20.09 3.74
C ALA A 3 -1.20 18.68 4.33
N GLN A 4 -2.45 18.36 4.69
CA GLN A 4 -2.83 17.04 5.18
C GLN A 4 -2.70 16.00 4.06
N ASP A 5 -3.22 16.29 2.85
CA ASP A 5 -3.08 15.39 1.70
C ASP A 5 -1.60 15.14 1.38
N ARG A 6 -0.77 16.20 1.38
CA ARG A 6 0.67 16.09 1.09
C ARG A 6 1.37 15.19 2.10
N THR A 7 0.97 15.28 3.36
CA THR A 7 1.49 14.43 4.44
C THR A 7 1.08 12.98 4.23
N LEU A 8 -0.21 12.71 3.99
CA LEU A 8 -0.70 11.34 3.78
C LEU A 8 -0.14 10.73 2.48
N TYR A 9 -0.03 11.51 1.41
CA TYR A 9 0.65 11.11 0.17
C TYR A 9 2.07 10.62 0.47
N PHE A 10 2.89 11.38 1.21
CA PHE A 10 4.22 10.93 1.62
C PHE A 10 4.20 9.57 2.33
N VAL A 11 3.29 9.41 3.30
CA VAL A 11 3.15 8.16 4.06
C VAL A 11 2.79 7.00 3.12
N LEU A 12 1.85 7.20 2.20
CA LEU A 12 1.43 6.17 1.24
C LEU A 12 2.58 5.76 0.31
N LEU A 13 3.38 6.69 -0.18
CA LEU A 13 4.51 6.34 -1.05
C LEU A 13 5.55 5.48 -0.34
N ARG A 14 5.88 5.83 0.91
CA ARG A 14 6.75 5.03 1.77
C ARG A 14 6.17 3.65 2.04
N ALA A 15 4.87 3.60 2.28
CA ALA A 15 4.14 2.35 2.50
C ALA A 15 4.12 1.48 1.23
N PHE A 16 3.92 2.03 0.04
CA PHE A 16 4.01 1.30 -1.22
C PHE A 16 5.41 0.74 -1.49
N ASP A 17 6.47 1.47 -1.15
CA ASP A 17 7.85 0.95 -1.24
C ASP A 17 8.03 -0.27 -0.30
N ARG A 18 7.47 -0.22 0.91
CA ARG A 18 7.48 -1.36 1.86
C ARG A 18 6.61 -2.53 1.41
N MET A 19 5.41 -2.27 0.87
CA MET A 19 4.54 -3.30 0.31
C MET A 19 5.20 -3.99 -0.89
N SER A 20 5.87 -3.24 -1.77
CA SER A 20 6.59 -3.79 -2.91
C SER A 20 7.72 -4.73 -2.45
N ALA A 21 8.41 -4.36 -1.37
CA ALA A 21 9.38 -5.24 -0.73
C ALA A 21 8.71 -6.48 -0.08
N ALA A 22 7.52 -6.33 0.50
CA ALA A 22 6.75 -7.44 1.07
C ALA A 22 6.28 -8.44 -0.01
N LEU A 23 5.77 -7.95 -1.15
CA LEU A 23 5.46 -8.79 -2.32
C LEU A 23 6.69 -9.57 -2.77
N THR A 24 7.84 -8.90 -2.88
CA THR A 24 9.10 -9.54 -3.31
C THR A 24 9.53 -10.66 -2.35
N ARG A 25 9.38 -10.47 -1.03
CA ARG A 25 9.65 -11.51 -0.03
C ARG A 25 8.73 -12.72 -0.16
N ASN A 26 7.53 -12.54 -0.72
CA ASN A 26 6.55 -13.59 -0.99
C ASN A 26 6.65 -14.11 -2.45
N ASN A 27 7.80 -13.94 -3.11
CA ASN A 27 8.07 -14.38 -4.49
C ASN A 27 7.17 -13.76 -5.58
N LEU A 28 6.49 -12.66 -5.26
CA LEU A 28 5.74 -11.87 -6.23
C LEU A 28 6.55 -10.64 -6.65
N SER A 29 6.12 -10.00 -7.72
CA SER A 29 6.72 -8.74 -8.16
C SER A 29 5.62 -7.79 -8.61
N PRO A 30 5.69 -6.51 -8.25
CA PRO A 30 4.75 -5.53 -8.78
C PRO A 30 4.88 -5.47 -10.32
N PRO A 31 3.78 -5.21 -11.04
CA PRO A 31 3.84 -4.99 -12.49
C PRO A 31 4.87 -3.91 -12.84
N LYS A 32 5.60 -4.09 -13.94
CA LYS A 32 6.80 -3.29 -14.28
C LYS A 32 6.53 -1.78 -14.37
N GLN A 33 5.30 -1.40 -14.64
CA GLN A 33 4.85 -0.01 -14.76
C GLN A 33 4.70 0.66 -13.39
N VAL A 34 4.40 -0.11 -12.33
CA VAL A 34 4.12 0.44 -10.99
C VAL A 34 5.31 1.17 -10.39
N PRO A 35 6.56 0.63 -10.39
CA PRO A 35 7.70 1.37 -9.87
C PRO A 35 7.90 2.73 -10.55
N LYS A 36 7.71 2.79 -11.87
CA LYS A 36 7.81 4.02 -12.65
C LYS A 36 6.70 5.02 -12.28
N PHE A 37 5.48 4.54 -12.05
CA PHE A 37 4.39 5.38 -11.56
C PHE A 37 4.72 5.97 -10.18
N LEU A 38 5.21 5.15 -9.25
CA LEU A 38 5.62 5.59 -7.92
C LEU A 38 6.81 6.58 -7.98
N ASP A 39 7.78 6.39 -8.89
CA ASP A 39 8.87 7.37 -9.12
C ASP A 39 8.31 8.75 -9.49
N ILE A 40 7.32 8.79 -10.38
CA ILE A 40 6.68 10.02 -10.83
C ILE A 40 5.91 10.66 -9.67
N ALA A 41 5.18 9.86 -8.90
CA ALA A 41 4.41 10.31 -7.75
C ALA A 41 5.33 10.93 -6.67
N TRP A 42 6.46 10.28 -6.35
CA TRP A 42 7.51 10.82 -5.49
C TRP A 42 8.05 12.17 -5.96
N LYS A 43 8.28 12.32 -7.26
CA LYS A 43 8.74 13.58 -7.84
C LYS A 43 7.69 14.69 -7.69
N VAL A 44 6.43 14.41 -8.06
CA VAL A 44 5.32 15.37 -7.99
C VAL A 44 5.07 15.83 -6.56
N LEU A 45 5.22 14.93 -5.57
CA LEU A 45 5.08 15.29 -4.16
C LEU A 45 5.99 16.45 -3.74
N GLY A 46 7.16 16.59 -4.35
CA GLY A 46 8.12 17.66 -4.04
C GLY A 46 7.92 18.95 -4.82
N GLU A 47 7.04 18.97 -5.83
CA GLU A 47 6.82 20.15 -6.67
C GLU A 47 5.89 21.17 -5.98
N ASP A 48 6.07 22.46 -6.30
CA ASP A 48 5.19 23.55 -5.86
C ASP A 48 5.04 24.60 -6.99
N PRO A 49 3.91 24.67 -7.70
CA PRO A 49 2.73 23.80 -7.55
C PRO A 49 2.99 22.36 -8.05
N PRO A 50 2.28 21.35 -7.51
CA PRO A 50 2.42 19.96 -7.96
C PRO A 50 1.92 19.77 -9.40
N SER A 51 2.72 19.10 -10.24
CA SER A 51 2.27 18.68 -11.58
C SER A 51 1.21 17.59 -11.51
N THR A 52 0.46 17.40 -12.60
CA THR A 52 -0.50 16.29 -12.73
C THR A 52 0.24 14.96 -12.89
N VAL A 53 -0.17 13.93 -12.12
CA VAL A 53 0.23 12.53 -12.34
C VAL A 53 -0.78 11.89 -13.29
N SER A 54 -0.31 11.23 -14.35
CA SER A 54 -1.20 10.47 -15.24
C SER A 54 -1.39 9.04 -14.71
N THR A 55 -2.65 8.60 -14.58
CA THR A 55 -3.05 7.26 -14.14
C THR A 55 -3.34 6.30 -15.30
N SER A 56 -3.34 6.78 -16.55
CA SER A 56 -3.70 5.98 -17.74
C SER A 56 -2.95 4.65 -17.88
N LEU A 57 -1.66 4.59 -17.53
CA LEU A 57 -0.89 3.36 -17.56
C LEU A 57 -1.27 2.37 -16.44
N MET A 58 -1.89 2.86 -15.36
CA MET A 58 -2.34 2.04 -14.23
C MET A 58 -3.67 1.37 -14.54
N GLU A 59 -4.57 2.02 -15.29
CA GLU A 59 -5.81 1.39 -15.80
C GLU A 59 -5.48 0.09 -16.55
N GLU A 60 -4.55 0.14 -17.51
CA GLU A 60 -4.09 -1.05 -18.25
C GLU A 60 -3.47 -2.12 -17.34
N VAL A 61 -2.79 -1.71 -16.27
CA VAL A 61 -2.19 -2.64 -15.31
C VAL A 61 -3.28 -3.33 -14.49
N PHE A 62 -4.27 -2.58 -14.00
CA PHE A 62 -5.38 -3.10 -13.22
C PHE A 62 -6.18 -4.10 -14.05
N ASP A 63 -6.57 -3.75 -15.27
CA ASP A 63 -7.31 -4.63 -16.17
C ASP A 63 -6.55 -5.92 -16.53
N ALA A 64 -5.22 -5.85 -16.61
CA ALA A 64 -4.40 -6.99 -17.02
C ALA A 64 -4.03 -7.95 -15.87
N HIS A 65 -4.04 -7.49 -14.61
CA HIS A 65 -3.48 -8.25 -13.49
C HIS A 65 -4.47 -8.53 -12.36
N ILE A 66 -5.54 -7.73 -12.22
CA ILE A 66 -6.56 -8.02 -11.22
C ILE A 66 -7.40 -9.20 -11.71
N VAL A 67 -7.43 -10.26 -10.91
CA VAL A 67 -8.17 -11.49 -11.22
C VAL A 67 -9.42 -11.63 -10.34
N ASP A 68 -10.35 -12.49 -10.75
CA ASP A 68 -11.51 -12.83 -9.92
C ASP A 68 -11.07 -13.63 -8.68
N GLU A 69 -11.39 -13.12 -7.50
CA GLU A 69 -11.00 -13.69 -6.22
C GLU A 69 -11.65 -15.05 -5.93
N GLN A 70 -12.74 -15.40 -6.61
CA GLN A 70 -13.45 -16.67 -6.37
C GLN A 70 -12.62 -17.90 -6.75
N ASP A 71 -11.74 -17.76 -7.73
CA ASP A 71 -10.87 -18.84 -8.22
C ASP A 71 -9.38 -18.55 -7.97
N ALA A 72 -9.05 -17.45 -7.28
CA ALA A 72 -7.70 -16.99 -7.05
C ALA A 72 -6.98 -17.72 -5.90
N GLY A 73 -5.70 -18.00 -6.08
CA GLY A 73 -4.81 -18.44 -5.00
C GLY A 73 -4.38 -17.29 -4.07
N SER A 74 -3.80 -17.60 -2.92
CA SER A 74 -3.33 -16.58 -1.96
C SER A 74 -2.33 -15.58 -2.57
N GLU A 75 -1.50 -16.04 -3.51
CA GLU A 75 -0.54 -15.19 -4.24
C GLU A 75 -1.24 -14.17 -5.15
N GLU A 76 -2.29 -14.59 -5.85
CA GLU A 76 -3.08 -13.73 -6.72
C GLU A 76 -3.91 -12.72 -5.89
N ILE A 77 -4.52 -13.18 -4.78
CA ILE A 77 -5.22 -12.31 -3.84
C ILE A 77 -4.26 -11.25 -3.28
N LEU A 78 -3.04 -11.65 -2.89
CA LEU A 78 -2.04 -10.74 -2.36
C LEU A 78 -1.65 -9.67 -3.39
N LEU A 79 -1.53 -10.04 -4.68
CA LEU A 79 -1.29 -9.09 -5.75
C LEU A 79 -2.50 -8.17 -5.99
N ASN A 80 -3.73 -8.70 -5.99
CA ASN A 80 -4.95 -7.92 -6.10
C ASN A 80 -5.01 -6.85 -5.01
N MET A 81 -4.76 -7.20 -3.75
CA MET A 81 -4.79 -6.25 -2.62
C MET A 81 -3.77 -5.11 -2.81
N TYR A 82 -2.57 -5.41 -3.30
CA TYR A 82 -1.59 -4.38 -3.64
C TYR A 82 -2.11 -3.44 -4.74
N LEU A 83 -2.74 -3.99 -5.78
CA LEU A 83 -3.28 -3.23 -6.89
C LEU A 83 -4.52 -2.42 -6.51
N TYR A 84 -5.37 -2.90 -5.60
CA TYR A 84 -6.49 -2.14 -5.06
C TYR A 84 -6.03 -0.94 -4.25
N ALA A 85 -5.04 -1.12 -3.36
CA ALA A 85 -4.46 0.00 -2.63
C ALA A 85 -3.88 1.05 -3.60
N LEU A 86 -3.21 0.60 -4.67
CA LEU A 86 -2.69 1.48 -5.72
C LEU A 86 -3.80 2.17 -6.52
N SER A 87 -4.91 1.48 -6.78
CA SER A 87 -6.10 2.02 -7.46
C SER A 87 -6.74 3.13 -6.62
N ASP A 88 -6.94 2.90 -5.31
CA ASP A 88 -7.43 3.93 -4.39
C ASP A 88 -6.50 5.15 -4.38
N PHE A 89 -5.20 4.93 -4.41
CA PHE A 89 -4.23 6.01 -4.51
C PHE A 89 -4.30 6.74 -5.86
N CYS A 90 -4.55 6.03 -6.96
CA CYS A 90 -4.75 6.63 -8.28
C CYS A 90 -5.98 7.54 -8.33
N MET A 91 -7.06 7.16 -7.65
CA MET A 91 -8.29 7.96 -7.56
C MET A 91 -8.03 9.38 -7.05
N TYR A 92 -7.03 9.60 -6.18
CA TYR A 92 -6.66 10.94 -5.73
C TYR A 92 -6.25 11.85 -6.88
N PHE A 93 -5.52 11.34 -7.87
CA PHE A 93 -5.06 12.13 -9.02
C PHE A 93 -6.19 12.45 -10.00
N GLU A 94 -7.23 11.63 -10.02
CA GLU A 94 -8.37 11.78 -10.93
C GLU A 94 -9.45 12.70 -10.36
N SER A 95 -9.78 12.53 -9.07
CA SER A 95 -10.88 13.25 -8.42
C SER A 95 -10.41 14.40 -7.52
N GLY A 96 -9.18 14.35 -7.01
CA GLY A 96 -8.67 15.26 -6.00
C GLY A 96 -9.26 15.05 -4.60
N GLU A 97 -9.98 13.94 -4.37
CA GLU A 97 -10.68 13.67 -3.10
C GLU A 97 -9.75 13.05 -2.05
N SER A 98 -9.57 13.73 -0.92
CA SER A 98 -8.72 13.24 0.19
C SER A 98 -9.09 11.85 0.71
N ASN A 99 -10.39 11.48 0.65
CA ASN A 99 -10.88 10.18 1.11
C ASN A 99 -10.24 9.00 0.35
N SER A 100 -9.81 9.21 -0.90
CA SER A 100 -9.10 8.19 -1.68
C SER A 100 -7.72 7.85 -1.11
N LEU A 101 -7.04 8.83 -0.52
CA LEU A 101 -5.77 8.60 0.18
C LEU A 101 -5.99 7.81 1.48
N GLU A 102 -7.09 8.08 2.20
CA GLU A 102 -7.45 7.35 3.43
C GLU A 102 -7.89 5.90 3.11
N ALA A 103 -8.60 5.72 2.00
CA ALA A 103 -8.95 4.39 1.48
C ALA A 103 -7.69 3.59 1.13
N ALA A 104 -6.76 4.20 0.38
CA ALA A 104 -5.47 3.58 0.08
C ALA A 104 -4.72 3.20 1.36
N GLN A 105 -4.66 4.09 2.36
CA GLN A 105 -4.00 3.78 3.63
C GLN A 105 -4.61 2.56 4.32
N SER A 106 -5.93 2.46 4.31
CA SER A 106 -6.67 1.34 4.90
C SER A 106 -6.41 0.04 4.14
N ALA A 107 -6.45 0.08 2.80
CA ALA A 107 -6.15 -1.06 1.93
C ALA A 107 -4.71 -1.58 2.10
N ILE A 108 -3.74 -0.69 2.36
CA ILE A 108 -2.38 -1.09 2.71
C ILE A 108 -2.36 -1.89 4.02
N LEU A 109 -3.09 -1.46 5.05
CA LEU A 109 -3.16 -2.19 6.31
C LEU A 109 -3.85 -3.54 6.14
N ASP A 110 -4.92 -3.61 5.33
CA ASP A 110 -5.60 -4.86 5.00
C ASP A 110 -4.65 -5.86 4.31
N PHE A 111 -3.77 -5.40 3.42
CA PHE A 111 -2.74 -6.25 2.80
C PHE A 111 -1.82 -6.90 3.84
N TYR A 112 -1.38 -6.15 4.85
CA TYR A 112 -0.52 -6.69 5.90
C TYR A 112 -1.29 -7.59 6.89
N ASP A 113 -2.55 -7.28 7.18
CA ASP A 113 -3.43 -8.15 7.97
C ASP A 113 -3.68 -9.48 7.25
N PHE A 114 -3.87 -9.45 5.93
CA PHE A 114 -3.97 -10.65 5.11
C PHE A 114 -2.67 -11.48 5.16
N LEU A 115 -1.50 -10.86 4.99
CA LEU A 115 -0.21 -11.55 5.13
C LEU A 115 -0.05 -12.23 6.50
N ALA A 116 -0.38 -11.50 7.57
CA ALA A 116 -0.34 -12.00 8.93
C ALA A 116 -1.30 -13.19 9.11
N SER A 117 -2.51 -13.08 8.55
CA SER A 117 -3.52 -14.15 8.56
C SER A 117 -3.04 -15.40 7.82
N GLN A 118 -2.48 -15.26 6.61
CA GLN A 118 -1.98 -16.40 5.84
C GLN A 118 -0.83 -17.12 6.57
N ARG A 119 0.10 -16.36 7.15
CA ARG A 119 1.20 -16.92 7.97
C ARG A 119 0.65 -17.66 9.18
N TYR A 120 -0.28 -17.05 9.91
CA TYR A 120 -0.89 -17.66 11.08
C TYR A 120 -1.60 -18.98 10.74
N LEU A 121 -2.38 -19.00 9.65
CA LEU A 121 -3.07 -20.21 9.19
C LEU A 121 -2.08 -21.31 8.80
N ALA A 122 -1.00 -20.97 8.10
CA ALA A 122 0.04 -21.93 7.74
C ALA A 122 0.73 -22.53 8.97
N ASP A 123 1.16 -21.67 9.91
CA ASP A 123 1.99 -22.08 11.05
C ASP A 123 1.18 -22.75 12.17
N SER A 124 -0.03 -22.26 12.45
CA SER A 124 -0.82 -22.66 13.63
C SER A 124 -2.02 -23.55 13.32
N LYS A 125 -2.51 -23.53 12.08
CA LYS A 125 -3.73 -24.26 11.68
C LYS A 125 -3.49 -25.22 10.51
N GLY A 126 -2.23 -25.41 10.10
CA GLY A 126 -1.84 -26.33 9.03
C GLY A 126 -2.42 -25.97 7.65
N GLY A 127 -2.69 -24.68 7.42
CA GLY A 127 -3.24 -24.18 6.15
C GLY A 127 -4.71 -24.52 5.88
N GLN A 128 -5.45 -25.00 6.88
CA GLN A 128 -6.88 -25.30 6.72
C GLN A 128 -7.75 -24.07 6.92
N ALA A 129 -8.85 -23.98 6.16
CA ALA A 129 -9.91 -23.01 6.41
C ALA A 129 -10.55 -23.30 7.78
N VAL A 130 -10.39 -22.37 8.71
CA VAL A 130 -10.93 -22.47 10.07
C VAL A 130 -11.65 -21.17 10.42
N VAL A 131 -12.68 -21.28 11.26
CA VAL A 131 -13.28 -20.10 11.90
C VAL A 131 -12.28 -19.58 12.92
N LEU A 132 -11.90 -18.31 12.79
CA LEU A 132 -11.00 -17.65 13.73
C LEU A 132 -11.74 -17.38 15.04
N THR A 133 -11.09 -17.74 16.14
CA THR A 133 -11.51 -17.33 17.48
C THR A 133 -10.95 -15.94 17.81
N GLU A 134 -11.46 -15.29 18.85
CA GLU A 134 -10.91 -14.01 19.33
C GLU A 134 -9.41 -14.11 19.66
N ALA A 135 -8.95 -15.27 20.14
CA ALA A 135 -7.54 -15.52 20.41
C ALA A 135 -6.70 -15.62 19.13
N ASP A 136 -7.27 -16.18 18.06
CA ASP A 136 -6.62 -16.26 16.75
C ASP A 136 -6.50 -14.85 16.13
N GLU A 137 -7.57 -14.05 16.18
CA GLU A 137 -7.52 -12.65 15.72
C GLU A 137 -6.52 -11.81 16.51
N ALA A 138 -6.45 -12.01 17.84
CA ALA A 138 -5.46 -11.34 18.66
C ALA A 138 -4.03 -11.78 18.29
N ALA A 139 -3.81 -13.03 17.91
CA ALA A 139 -2.50 -13.50 17.46
C ALA A 139 -2.11 -12.85 16.13
N ILE A 140 -3.03 -12.78 15.16
CA ILE A 140 -2.82 -12.15 13.85
C ILE A 140 -2.50 -10.65 14.02
N LYS A 141 -3.26 -9.93 14.86
CA LYS A 141 -3.01 -8.51 15.14
C LYS A 141 -1.66 -8.24 15.79
N ASN A 142 -1.10 -9.22 16.49
CA ASN A 142 0.24 -9.15 17.09
C ASN A 142 1.34 -9.65 16.14
N ASP A 143 1.04 -9.92 14.87
CA ASP A 143 2.06 -10.29 13.89
C ASP A 143 3.14 -9.18 13.82
N PRO A 144 4.43 -9.55 13.88
CA PRO A 144 5.51 -8.56 13.89
C PRO A 144 5.56 -7.67 12.66
N GLU A 145 5.17 -8.17 11.48
CA GLU A 145 5.20 -7.43 10.22
C GLU A 145 4.03 -6.46 10.12
N PHE A 146 2.81 -6.92 10.46
CA PHE A 146 1.63 -6.03 10.51
C PHE A 146 1.82 -4.91 11.55
N SER A 147 2.23 -5.27 12.77
CA SER A 147 2.52 -4.28 13.81
C SER A 147 3.68 -3.35 13.45
N ALA A 148 4.67 -3.82 12.66
CA ALA A 148 5.75 -2.97 12.19
C ALA A 148 5.25 -1.94 11.17
N GLU A 149 4.36 -2.32 10.25
CA GLU A 149 3.81 -1.37 9.27
C GLU A 149 3.04 -0.25 9.96
N ILE A 150 2.21 -0.55 10.95
CA ILE A 150 1.48 0.48 11.71
C ILE A 150 2.45 1.50 12.31
N ARG A 151 3.50 1.02 12.99
CA ARG A 151 4.54 1.90 13.57
C ARG A 151 5.31 2.67 12.51
N SER A 152 5.57 2.06 11.35
CA SER A 152 6.24 2.73 10.24
C SER A 152 5.40 3.87 9.68
N GLN A 153 4.08 3.69 9.50
CA GLN A 153 3.21 4.78 9.06
C GLN A 153 3.14 5.90 10.10
N GLU A 154 3.06 5.60 11.40
CA GLU A 154 3.11 6.61 12.47
C GLU A 154 4.42 7.42 12.44
N ALA A 155 5.54 6.74 12.21
CA ALA A 155 6.85 7.37 12.05
C ALA A 155 6.91 8.25 10.80
N ASP A 156 6.42 7.75 9.65
CA ASP A 156 6.36 8.51 8.40
C ASP A 156 5.47 9.76 8.56
N TRP A 157 4.35 9.67 9.30
CA TRP A 157 3.51 10.82 9.66
C TRP A 157 4.25 11.86 10.47
N THR A 158 5.05 11.42 11.44
CA THR A 158 5.86 12.31 12.28
C THR A 158 6.94 12.99 11.45
N GLU A 159 7.62 12.24 10.59
CA GLU A 159 8.64 12.74 9.68
C GLU A 159 8.06 13.77 8.70
N ALA A 160 6.96 13.43 8.02
CA ALA A 160 6.31 14.29 7.05
C ALA A 160 5.89 15.65 7.63
N ARG A 161 5.44 15.69 8.89
CA ARG A 161 5.12 16.94 9.60
C ARG A 161 6.34 17.81 9.91
N SER A 162 7.53 17.23 9.89
CA SER A 162 8.80 17.93 10.12
C SER A 162 9.48 18.42 8.84
N ILE A 163 8.96 18.04 7.65
CA ILE A 163 9.52 18.43 6.36
C ILE A 163 9.29 19.93 6.12
N GLY A 164 10.38 20.70 6.20
CA GLY A 164 10.39 22.14 5.90
C GLY A 164 10.54 22.46 4.41
N ASP A 165 11.27 21.61 3.68
CA ASP A 165 11.51 21.78 2.23
C ASP A 165 11.10 20.52 1.47
N TRP A 166 9.92 20.59 0.87
CA TRP A 166 9.36 19.48 0.10
C TRP A 166 10.08 19.25 -1.23
N ALA A 167 10.84 20.23 -1.76
CA ALA A 167 11.56 20.06 -3.02
C ALA A 167 12.65 18.96 -2.94
N LEU A 168 13.07 18.62 -1.72
CA LEU A 168 14.06 17.59 -1.44
C LEU A 168 13.45 16.22 -1.11
N VAL A 169 12.11 16.12 -1.03
CA VAL A 169 11.43 14.91 -0.54
C VAL A 169 11.70 13.67 -1.40
N ALA A 170 11.86 13.83 -2.71
CA ALA A 170 12.18 12.73 -3.63
C ALA A 170 13.57 12.11 -3.35
N GLN A 171 14.43 12.79 -2.58
CA GLN A 171 15.74 12.28 -2.14
C GLN A 171 15.65 11.41 -0.88
N LEU A 172 14.47 11.37 -0.23
CA LEU A 172 14.22 10.57 0.99
C LEU A 172 13.74 9.14 0.67
N ARG A 173 13.59 8.81 -0.61
CA ARG A 173 13.21 7.48 -1.06
C ARG A 173 14.37 6.50 -0.94
#